data_AF-A0A9E2FD19-F1
#
_entry.id   AF-A0A9E2FD19-F1
#
_cell.length_a   1.000
_cell.length_b   1.000
_cell.length_c   1.000
_cell.angle_alpha   90.00
_cell.angle_beta   90.00
_cell.angle_gamma   90.00
#
_symmetry.space_group_name_H-M   'P 1'
#
loop_
_entity.id
_entity.type
_entity.pdbx_description
1 polymer ?
#
loop_
_entity_poly.entity_id
_entity_poly.type
_entity_poly.pdbx_seq_one_letter_code
_entity_poly.pdbx_strand_id
1 'polypeptide(L)'
;MLNGKIAVWLLAGGLTLLLGGCATYPPRPPAPSIEDIVQMSQDGLTPAEIIDRIDESGGLYALKASELAELRDRGVADEVIDHMQQVLIDAERAREAMRERDRLWMYGYPMYPRYPWGDYWRPHYRR
;
A
#
# COMPACT_ATOMS: atom_id res chain seq x y z
N MET A 1 29.35 -43.51 18.87
CA MET A 1 29.96 -42.95 17.65
C MET A 1 28.86 -42.75 16.64
N LEU A 2 28.27 -41.55 16.59
CA LEU A 2 27.19 -41.25 15.64
C LEU A 2 27.81 -41.23 14.23
N ASN A 3 27.33 -42.09 13.34
CA ASN A 3 27.86 -42.22 11.99
C ASN A 3 27.84 -40.86 11.28
N GLY A 4 29.00 -40.35 10.85
CA GLY A 4 29.12 -39.04 10.18
C GLY A 4 28.22 -38.88 8.96
N LYS A 5 27.83 -40.00 8.34
CA LYS A 5 26.83 -40.02 7.25
C LYS A 5 25.43 -39.62 7.73
N ILE A 6 24.99 -40.06 8.90
CA ILE A 6 23.66 -39.76 9.46
C ILE A 6 23.54 -38.27 9.82
N ALA A 7 24.62 -37.66 10.33
CA ALA A 7 24.67 -36.23 10.59
C ALA A 7 24.55 -35.38 9.31
N VAL A 8 25.16 -35.82 8.21
CA VAL A 8 25.07 -35.16 6.89
C VAL A 8 23.65 -35.26 6.31
N TRP A 9 22.97 -36.40 6.45
CA TRP A 9 21.58 -36.55 6.00
C TRP A 9 20.59 -35.71 6.83
N LEU A 10 20.82 -35.58 8.14
CA LEU A 10 19.99 -34.72 9.01
C LEU A 10 20.20 -33.23 8.72
N LEU A 11 21.44 -32.81 8.44
CA LEU A 11 21.74 -31.43 8.03
C LEU A 11 21.16 -31.10 6.64
N ALA A 12 21.23 -32.04 5.70
CA ALA A 12 20.66 -31.87 4.36
C ALA A 12 19.13 -31.81 4.37
N GLY A 13 18.46 -32.60 5.22
CA GLY A 13 17.00 -32.56 5.40
C GLY A 13 16.50 -31.32 6.15
N GLY A 14 17.30 -30.77 7.08
CA GLY A 14 16.98 -29.52 7.76
C GLY A 14 17.09 -28.28 6.87
N LEU A 15 18.05 -28.28 5.92
CA LEU A 15 18.27 -27.15 5.01
C LEU A 15 17.12 -26.98 3.99
N THR A 16 16.49 -28.06 3.53
CA THR A 16 15.36 -27.98 2.59
C THR A 16 14.07 -27.48 3.23
N LEU A 17 13.85 -27.70 4.53
CA LEU A 17 12.69 -27.15 5.25
C LEU A 17 12.76 -25.63 5.43
N LEU A 18 13.97 -25.05 5.49
CA LEU A 18 14.16 -23.60 5.65
C LEU A 18 13.85 -22.80 4.37
N LEU A 19 13.87 -23.44 3.18
CA LEU A 19 13.54 -22.79 1.91
C LEU A 19 12.06 -22.90 1.51
N GLY A 20 11.24 -23.65 2.27
CA GLY A 20 9.82 -23.88 1.96
C GLY A 20 8.85 -22.78 2.37
N GLY A 21 9.34 -21.64 2.88
CA GLY A 21 8.53 -20.53 3.38
C GLY A 21 8.21 -19.49 2.31
N CYS A 22 7.54 -19.85 1.22
CA CYS A 22 6.86 -18.83 0.42
C CYS A 22 5.66 -18.37 1.24
N ALA A 23 5.77 -17.22 1.91
CA ALA A 23 4.65 -16.56 2.55
C ALA A 23 3.60 -16.24 1.47
N THR A 24 2.63 -17.14 1.30
CA THR A 24 1.47 -16.92 0.44
C THR A 24 0.57 -15.91 1.13
N TYR A 25 0.69 -14.64 0.74
CA TYR A 25 -0.26 -13.63 1.16
C TYR A 25 -1.57 -13.85 0.38
N PRO A 26 -2.73 -13.96 1.07
CA PRO A 26 -4.00 -13.97 0.35
C PRO A 26 -4.13 -12.66 -0.44
N PRO A 27 -4.67 -12.70 -1.67
CA PRO A 27 -4.96 -11.48 -2.41
C PRO A 27 -5.95 -10.63 -1.62
N ARG A 28 -5.76 -9.30 -1.62
CA ARG A 28 -6.71 -8.38 -0.99
C ARG A 28 -8.09 -8.54 -1.64
N PRO A 29 -9.18 -8.38 -0.86
CA PRO A 29 -10.50 -8.29 -1.45
C PRO A 29 -10.57 -7.11 -2.43
N PRO A 30 -11.42 -7.19 -3.46
CA PRO A 30 -11.63 -6.07 -4.37
C PRO A 30 -12.17 -4.85 -3.59
N ALA A 31 -11.73 -3.66 -3.99
CA ALA A 31 -12.25 -2.44 -3.40
C ALA A 31 -13.73 -2.27 -3.72
N PRO A 32 -14.58 -1.96 -2.72
CA PRO A 32 -16.00 -1.71 -2.96
C PRO A 32 -16.15 -0.49 -3.88
N SER A 33 -17.11 -0.54 -4.80
CA SER A 33 -17.46 0.63 -5.61
C SER A 33 -18.17 1.69 -4.76
N ILE A 34 -18.33 2.89 -5.32
CA ILE A 34 -19.07 3.96 -4.65
C ILE A 34 -20.52 3.54 -4.41
N GLU A 35 -21.13 2.88 -5.40
CA GLU A 35 -22.46 2.31 -5.30
C GLU A 35 -22.56 1.26 -4.20
N ASP A 36 -21.53 0.40 -4.06
CA ASP A 36 -21.49 -0.59 -2.98
C ASP A 36 -21.40 0.08 -1.60
N ILE A 37 -20.63 1.16 -1.46
CA ILE A 37 -20.53 1.92 -0.20
C ILE A 37 -21.88 2.54 0.18
N VAL A 38 -22.59 3.08 -0.81
CA VAL A 38 -23.94 3.60 -0.60
C VAL A 38 -24.89 2.48 -0.22
N GLN A 39 -24.83 1.33 -0.91
CA GLN A 39 -25.67 0.19 -0.59
C GLN A 39 -25.39 -0.34 0.81
N MET A 40 -24.13 -0.46 1.23
CA MET A 40 -23.75 -0.85 2.59
C MET A 40 -24.31 0.10 3.65
N SER A 41 -24.30 1.41 3.38
CA SER A 41 -24.89 2.40 4.27
C SER A 41 -26.43 2.24 4.36
N GLN A 42 -27.08 1.95 3.23
CA GLN A 42 -28.53 1.71 3.17
C GLN A 42 -28.95 0.37 3.79
N ASP A 43 -28.09 -0.63 3.71
CA ASP A 43 -28.25 -1.95 4.35
C ASP A 43 -28.08 -1.86 5.88
N GLY A 44 -27.69 -0.68 6.40
CA GLY A 44 -27.58 -0.41 7.83
C GLY A 44 -26.28 -0.87 8.47
N LEU A 45 -25.24 -1.11 7.66
CA LEU A 45 -23.90 -1.34 8.21
C LEU A 45 -23.43 -0.10 8.97
N THR A 46 -22.67 -0.32 10.02
CA THR A 46 -22.08 0.77 10.79
C THR A 46 -20.96 1.45 10.00
N PRO A 47 -20.69 2.75 10.26
CA PRO A 47 -19.58 3.45 9.62
C PRO A 47 -18.23 2.73 9.78
N ALA A 48 -17.99 2.13 10.95
CA ALA A 48 -16.77 1.37 11.24
C ALA A 48 -16.62 0.15 10.34
N GLU A 49 -17.68 -0.63 10.13
CA GLU A 49 -17.64 -1.82 9.25
C GLU A 49 -17.39 -1.45 7.79
N ILE A 50 -17.91 -0.30 7.34
CA ILE A 50 -17.68 0.20 5.98
C ILE A 50 -16.22 0.66 5.84
N ILE A 51 -15.69 1.37 6.84
CA ILE A 51 -14.29 1.79 6.91
C ILE A 51 -13.35 0.57 6.88
N ASP A 52 -13.63 -0.46 7.68
CA ASP A 52 -12.82 -1.68 7.72
C ASP A 52 -12.75 -2.35 6.33
N ARG A 53 -13.87 -2.41 5.59
CA ARG A 53 -13.89 -2.94 4.21
C ARG A 53 -13.08 -2.09 3.23
N ILE A 54 -13.10 -0.76 3.39
CA ILE A 54 -12.27 0.14 2.59
C ILE A 54 -10.78 -0.10 2.87
N ASP A 55 -10.41 -0.28 4.14
CA ASP A 55 -9.03 -0.51 4.56
C ASP A 55 -8.49 -1.89 4.14
N GLU A 56 -9.30 -2.94 4.30
CA GLU A 56 -8.95 -4.30 3.88
C GLU A 56 -8.66 -4.40 2.38
N SER A 57 -9.45 -3.69 1.58
CA SER A 57 -9.25 -3.64 0.13
C SER A 57 -8.16 -2.65 -0.30
N GLY A 58 -7.92 -1.59 0.48
CA GLY A 58 -7.04 -0.49 0.13
C GLY A 58 -7.60 0.42 -0.97
N GLY A 59 -8.92 0.60 -1.00
CA GLY A 59 -9.60 1.45 -1.97
C GLY A 59 -9.18 2.92 -1.86
N LEU A 60 -8.89 3.55 -3.01
CA LEU A 60 -8.61 4.99 -3.09
C LEU A 60 -9.65 5.66 -3.97
N TYR A 61 -10.34 6.67 -3.44
CA TYR A 61 -11.47 7.31 -4.11
C TYR A 61 -11.19 8.79 -4.34
N ALA A 62 -10.80 9.14 -5.57
CA ALA A 62 -10.49 10.51 -5.97
C ALA A 62 -11.77 11.29 -6.34
N LEU A 63 -12.67 11.47 -5.37
CA LEU A 63 -13.94 12.15 -5.54
C LEU A 63 -13.82 13.67 -5.43
N LYS A 64 -14.62 14.40 -6.19
CA LYS A 64 -14.80 15.85 -6.06
C LYS A 64 -15.64 16.17 -4.83
N ALA A 65 -15.51 17.40 -4.33
CA ALA A 65 -16.33 17.89 -3.21
C ALA A 65 -17.85 17.77 -3.45
N SER A 66 -18.30 17.97 -4.70
CA SER A 66 -19.71 17.78 -5.06
C SER A 66 -20.16 16.33 -4.96
N GLU A 67 -19.30 15.38 -5.32
CA GLU A 67 -19.60 13.94 -5.27
C GLU A 67 -19.61 13.45 -3.82
N LEU A 68 -18.71 13.97 -2.96
CA LEU A 68 -18.74 13.70 -1.52
C LEU A 68 -20.02 14.22 -0.86
N ALA A 69 -20.49 15.41 -1.25
CA ALA A 69 -21.76 15.93 -0.78
C ALA A 69 -22.94 15.04 -1.23
N GLU A 70 -22.91 14.54 -2.47
CA GLU A 70 -23.91 13.60 -2.96
C GLU A 70 -23.92 12.28 -2.17
N LEU A 71 -22.76 11.77 -1.74
CA LEU A 71 -22.70 10.57 -0.89
C LEU A 71 -23.38 10.77 0.46
N ARG A 72 -23.13 11.92 1.10
CA ARG A 72 -23.83 12.29 2.34
C ARG A 72 -25.33 12.37 2.11
N ASP A 73 -25.77 13.01 1.04
CA ASP A 73 -27.19 13.13 0.70
C ASP A 73 -27.84 11.76 0.40
N ARG A 74 -27.05 10.78 -0.06
CA ARG A 74 -27.46 9.38 -0.28
C ARG A 74 -27.41 8.51 0.98
N GLY A 75 -27.07 9.09 2.13
CA GLY A 75 -27.10 8.43 3.44
C GLY A 75 -25.79 7.79 3.87
N VAL A 76 -24.67 8.07 3.20
CA VAL A 76 -23.34 7.66 3.69
C VAL A 76 -22.96 8.56 4.86
N ALA A 77 -22.51 7.95 5.95
CA ALA A 77 -22.11 8.67 7.16
C ALA A 77 -20.86 9.54 6.91
N ASP A 78 -20.82 10.71 7.56
CA ASP A 78 -19.71 11.67 7.42
C ASP A 78 -18.37 11.03 7.80
N GLU A 79 -18.34 10.14 8.79
CA GLU A 79 -17.13 9.42 9.22
C GLU A 79 -16.52 8.57 8.10
N VAL A 80 -17.35 7.94 7.26
CA VAL A 80 -16.89 7.16 6.11
C VAL A 80 -16.31 8.10 5.04
N ILE A 81 -17.01 9.21 4.78
CA ILE A 81 -16.60 10.21 3.78
C ILE A 81 -15.26 10.83 4.17
N ASP A 82 -15.12 11.25 5.43
CA ASP A 82 -13.88 11.81 5.98
C ASP A 82 -12.73 10.78 5.90
N HIS A 83 -13.00 9.51 6.20
CA HIS A 83 -12.01 8.44 6.07
C HIS A 83 -11.56 8.25 4.62
N MET A 84 -12.48 8.22 3.67
CA MET A 84 -12.15 8.12 2.24
C MET A 84 -11.24 9.28 1.78
N GLN A 85 -11.48 10.51 2.27
CA GLN A 85 -10.62 11.65 1.99
C GLN A 85 -9.25 11.52 2.65
N GLN A 86 -9.22 11.12 3.92
CA GLN A 86 -7.99 10.99 4.68
C GLN A 86 -7.04 9.96 4.04
N VAL A 87 -7.58 8.81 3.64
CA VAL A 87 -6.82 7.75 2.95
C VAL A 87 -6.23 8.26 1.63
N LEU A 88 -6.98 9.04 0.85
CA LEU A 88 -6.48 9.64 -0.39
C LEU A 88 -5.34 10.63 -0.12
N ILE A 89 -5.50 11.50 0.87
CA ILE A 89 -4.48 12.49 1.26
C ILE A 89 -3.19 11.78 1.69
N ASP A 90 -3.30 10.74 2.52
CA ASP A 90 -2.13 10.00 2.99
C ASP A 90 -1.45 9.21 1.88
N ALA A 91 -2.21 8.67 0.93
CA ALA A 91 -1.66 8.04 -0.26
C ALA A 91 -0.85 9.04 -1.12
N GLU A 92 -1.36 10.26 -1.32
CA GLU A 92 -0.62 11.30 -2.06
C GLU A 92 0.63 11.77 -1.31
N ARG A 93 0.54 11.99 0.01
CA ARG A 93 1.71 12.31 0.84
C ARG A 93 2.78 11.23 0.76
N ALA A 94 2.38 9.96 0.79
CA ALA A 94 3.30 8.83 0.65
C ALA A 94 3.97 8.83 -0.73
N ARG A 95 3.22 9.13 -1.80
CA ARG A 95 3.75 9.26 -3.16
C ARG A 95 4.74 10.41 -3.27
N GLU A 96 4.44 11.57 -2.69
CA GLU A 96 5.34 12.72 -2.67
C GLU A 96 6.62 12.42 -1.88
N ALA A 97 6.50 11.80 -0.71
CA ALA A 97 7.65 11.39 0.10
C ALA A 97 8.55 10.41 -0.66
N MET A 98 7.98 9.46 -1.40
CA MET A 98 8.73 8.57 -2.27
C MET A 98 9.43 9.33 -3.40
N ARG A 99 8.74 10.26 -4.07
CA ARG A 99 9.32 11.10 -5.14
C ARG A 99 10.48 11.94 -4.63
N GLU A 100 10.33 12.55 -3.47
CA GLU A 100 11.40 13.36 -2.87
C GLU A 100 12.57 12.46 -2.44
N ARG A 101 12.30 11.29 -1.85
CA ARG A 101 13.36 10.31 -1.56
C ARG A 101 14.10 9.88 -2.84
N ASP A 102 13.39 9.59 -3.91
CA ASP A 102 13.99 9.19 -5.19
C ASP A 102 14.75 10.36 -5.83
N ARG A 103 14.24 11.59 -5.70
CA ARG A 103 14.96 12.81 -6.08
C ARG A 103 16.25 12.96 -5.28
N LEU A 104 16.22 12.73 -3.97
CA LEU A 104 17.40 12.81 -3.10
C LEU A 104 18.40 11.68 -3.41
N TRP A 105 17.92 10.48 -3.77
CA TRP A 105 18.76 9.39 -4.28
C TRP A 105 19.42 9.77 -5.62
N MET A 106 18.69 10.41 -6.53
CA MET A 106 19.18 10.74 -7.87
C MET A 106 20.06 12.00 -7.92
N TYR A 107 19.73 13.03 -7.15
CA TYR A 107 20.39 14.35 -7.20
C TYR A 107 21.22 14.67 -5.96
N GLY A 108 21.17 13.83 -4.92
CA GLY A 108 21.82 14.06 -3.63
C GLY A 108 21.00 14.96 -2.69
N TYR A 109 21.31 14.89 -1.40
CA TYR A 109 20.71 15.77 -0.39
C TYR A 109 21.19 17.23 -0.58
N PRO A 110 20.32 18.24 -0.43
CA PRO A 110 20.67 19.67 -0.59
C PRO A 110 21.85 20.18 0.26
N MET A 111 22.30 19.41 1.26
CA MET A 111 23.37 19.77 2.19
C MET A 111 24.57 18.79 2.19
N TYR A 112 24.61 17.79 1.30
CA TYR A 112 25.75 16.87 1.19
C TYR A 112 26.45 17.01 -0.18
N PRO A 113 27.79 16.95 -0.23
CA PRO A 113 28.54 17.02 -1.48
C PRO A 113 28.11 15.90 -2.45
N ARG A 114 28.01 16.26 -3.74
CA ARG A 114 27.75 15.36 -4.87
C ARG A 114 28.54 14.06 -4.72
N TYR A 115 27.85 12.92 -4.56
CA TYR A 115 28.52 11.61 -4.51
C TYR A 115 29.23 11.36 -5.86
N PRO A 116 30.46 10.80 -5.86
CA PRO A 116 31.24 10.56 -7.09
C PRO A 116 30.54 9.67 -8.14
N TRP A 117 29.56 8.88 -7.71
CA TRP A 117 28.87 7.89 -8.55
C TRP A 117 27.53 8.40 -9.13
N GLY A 118 27.11 9.63 -8.83
CA GLY A 118 25.82 10.19 -9.29
C GLY A 118 25.78 10.66 -10.75
N ASP A 119 26.92 10.69 -11.44
CA ASP A 119 27.02 11.25 -12.80
C ASP A 119 26.71 10.27 -13.93
N TYR A 120 26.61 8.97 -13.64
CA TYR A 120 26.37 7.94 -14.66
C TYR A 120 24.89 7.71 -14.99
N TRP A 121 23.96 8.32 -14.24
CA TRP A 121 22.52 8.06 -14.36
C TRP A 121 21.70 9.34 -14.60
N ARG A 122 22.15 10.23 -15.50
CA ARG A 122 21.31 11.35 -15.95
C ARG A 122 20.40 10.89 -17.11
N PRO A 123 19.07 10.83 -16.95
CA PRO A 123 18.17 10.65 -18.09
C PRO A 123 18.17 11.96 -18.90
N HIS A 124 18.73 11.92 -20.11
CA HIS A 124 18.63 13.02 -21.05
C HIS A 124 17.21 13.08 -21.62
N TYR A 125 16.28 13.72 -20.92
CA TYR A 125 15.01 14.10 -21.54
C TYR A 125 15.28 15.20 -22.57
N ARG A 126 15.17 14.83 -23.86
CA ARG A 126 15.21 15.75 -25.00
C ARG A 126 13.88 16.52 -25.01
N ARG A 127 13.95 17.84 -24.84
CA ARG A 127 12.82 18.75 -25.11
C ARG A 127 12.55 18.84 -26.59
#